data_AF-A0A1Z7M9A7-F1
#
_entry.id   AF-A0A1Z7M9A7-F1
#
_cell.length_a   1.000
_cell.length_b   1.000
_cell.length_c   1.000
_cell.angle_alpha   90.00
_cell.angle_beta   90.00
_cell.angle_gamma   90.00
#
_symmetry.space_group_name_H-M   'P 1'
#
loop_
_entity.id
_entity.type
_entity.pdbx_description
1 polymer ?
#
loop_
_entity_poly.entity_id
_entity_poly.type
_entity_poly.pdbx_seq_one_letter_code
_entity_poly.pdbx_strand_id
1 'polypeptide(L)'
;MGISYKNGSGCPDPTAYYAVQHMEAEEKRLHIRYPTGQMVLEIERFFPCTVAKAKKLSLLLRRYCEKSEKEKLRQFLVKQEMNYRSRIKAYQNREKKTEDESEKRELQRCIRECERILRRIGRNMEILMEEGTE
;
A
#
# COMPACT_ATOMS: atom_id res chain seq x y z
N MET A 1 -9.17 -12.56 4.99
CA MET A 1 -9.89 -13.80 5.36
C MET A 1 -8.81 -14.83 5.57
N GLY A 2 -8.57 -15.25 6.81
CA GLY A 2 -7.47 -16.19 7.12
C GLY A 2 -7.86 -17.62 6.77
N ILE A 3 -6.87 -18.43 6.41
CA ILE A 3 -7.07 -19.86 6.20
C ILE A 3 -7.05 -20.64 7.53
N SER A 4 -7.85 -21.70 7.61
CA SER A 4 -7.92 -22.57 8.79
C SER A 4 -6.65 -23.42 8.92
N TYR A 5 -6.18 -23.61 10.15
CA TYR A 5 -5.12 -24.59 10.46
C TYR A 5 -5.54 -26.04 10.19
N LYS A 6 -6.84 -26.27 10.03
CA LYS A 6 -7.43 -27.56 9.68
C LYS A 6 -7.90 -27.57 8.24
N ASN A 7 -7.64 -28.67 7.53
CA ASN A 7 -8.11 -28.92 6.17
C ASN A 7 -9.63 -29.26 6.14
N GLY A 8 -10.18 -29.52 4.95
CA GLY A 8 -11.61 -29.84 4.77
C GLY A 8 -12.11 -31.10 5.50
N SER A 9 -11.19 -31.95 5.99
CA SER A 9 -11.51 -33.14 6.81
C SER A 9 -11.44 -32.89 8.32
N GLY A 10 -11.05 -31.67 8.75
CA GLY A 10 -10.89 -31.33 10.16
C GLY A 10 -9.54 -31.71 10.77
N CYS A 11 -8.63 -32.32 10.00
CA CYS A 11 -7.27 -32.63 10.41
C CYS A 11 -6.37 -31.39 10.29
N PRO A 12 -5.44 -31.17 11.25
CA PRO A 12 -4.39 -30.17 11.10
C PRO A 12 -3.61 -30.32 9.79
N ASP A 13 -3.51 -29.24 9.02
CA ASP A 13 -2.66 -29.15 7.84
C ASP A 13 -1.72 -27.94 7.99
N PRO A 14 -0.67 -28.08 8.82
CA PRO A 14 0.31 -27.02 9.04
C PRO A 14 1.02 -26.61 7.74
N THR A 15 1.22 -27.54 6.80
CA THR A 15 1.92 -27.25 5.55
C THR A 15 1.12 -26.27 4.70
N ALA A 16 -0.17 -26.54 4.46
CA ALA A 16 -1.05 -25.61 3.78
C ALA A 16 -1.17 -24.29 4.56
N TYR A 17 -1.26 -24.38 5.89
CA TYR A 17 -1.35 -23.22 6.75
C TYR A 17 -0.18 -22.25 6.60
N TYR A 18 1.05 -22.75 6.78
CA TYR A 18 2.25 -21.95 6.67
C TYR A 18 2.52 -21.51 5.23
N ALA A 19 2.21 -22.35 4.23
CA ALA A 19 2.38 -21.96 2.82
C ALA A 19 1.58 -20.69 2.49
N VAL A 20 0.31 -20.61 2.88
CA VAL A 20 -0.48 -19.39 2.63
C VAL A 20 0.03 -18.21 3.45
N GLN A 21 0.42 -18.41 4.71
CA GLN A 21 1.03 -17.32 5.49
C GLN A 21 2.30 -16.77 4.83
N HIS A 22 3.15 -17.64 4.30
CA HIS A 22 4.35 -17.24 3.58
C HIS A 22 4.02 -16.50 2.28
N MET A 23 3.03 -16.99 1.53
CA MET A 23 2.55 -16.32 0.31
C MET A 23 2.00 -14.93 0.63
N GLU A 24 1.13 -14.79 1.63
CA GLU A 24 0.58 -13.50 2.06
C GLU A 24 1.69 -12.53 2.53
N ALA A 25 2.71 -13.04 3.22
CA ALA A 25 3.84 -12.22 3.65
C ALA A 25 4.70 -11.75 2.46
N GLU A 26 4.89 -12.59 1.45
CA GLU A 26 5.67 -12.29 0.26
C GLU A 26 4.95 -11.31 -0.69
N GLU A 27 3.62 -11.42 -0.80
CA GLU A 27 2.80 -10.43 -1.52
C GLU A 27 2.92 -9.02 -0.93
N LYS A 28 3.25 -8.92 0.36
CA LYS A 28 3.45 -7.64 1.06
C LYS A 28 4.87 -7.11 0.96
N ARG A 29 5.79 -7.82 0.31
CA ARG A 29 7.19 -7.42 0.17
C ARG A 29 7.47 -6.96 -1.24
N LEU A 30 8.32 -5.95 -1.40
CA LEU A 30 8.84 -5.46 -2.67
C LEU A 30 10.31 -5.82 -2.76
N HIS A 31 10.67 -6.56 -3.80
CA HIS A 31 12.03 -7.04 -4.02
C HIS A 31 12.75 -6.20 -5.07
N ILE A 32 13.95 -5.76 -4.71
CA ILE A 32 14.85 -5.01 -5.59
C ILE A 32 16.19 -5.74 -5.58
N ARG A 33 16.54 -6.38 -6.71
CA ARG A 33 17.68 -7.30 -6.82
C ARG A 33 18.79 -6.65 -7.64
N TYR A 34 19.93 -6.44 -7.02
CA TYR A 34 21.13 -5.87 -7.65
C TYR A 34 22.25 -6.92 -7.72
N PRO A 35 23.28 -6.75 -8.56
CA PRO A 35 24.32 -7.76 -8.72
C PRO A 35 25.02 -8.16 -7.41
N THR A 36 25.12 -7.25 -6.44
CA THR A 36 25.79 -7.46 -5.16
C THR A 36 24.85 -7.86 -4.01
N GLY A 37 23.55 -8.06 -4.25
CA GLY A 37 22.59 -8.43 -3.21
C GLY A 37 21.14 -8.04 -3.50
N GLN A 38 20.33 -7.93 -2.44
CA GLN A 38 18.93 -7.55 -2.57
C GLN A 38 18.46 -6.63 -1.45
N MET A 39 17.50 -5.78 -1.78
CA MET A 39 16.74 -4.96 -0.83
C MET A 39 15.28 -5.41 -0.85
N VAL A 40 14.73 -5.64 0.33
CA VAL A 40 13.33 -6.05 0.52
C VAL A 40 12.62 -4.98 1.34
N LEU A 41 11.54 -4.43 0.81
CA LEU A 41 10.73 -3.42 1.50
C LEU A 41 9.34 -3.98 1.81
N GLU A 42 8.86 -3.81 3.03
CA GLU A 42 7.46 -4.11 3.37
C GLU A 42 6.55 -3.01 2.84
N ILE A 43 5.74 -3.34 1.83
CA ILE A 43 4.95 -2.39 1.04
C ILE A 43 3.99 -1.61 1.94
N GLU A 44 3.24 -2.32 2.78
CA GLU A 44 2.21 -1.73 3.65
C GLU A 44 2.77 -0.75 4.68
N ARG A 45 4.01 -0.96 5.14
CA ARG A 45 4.65 -0.10 6.14
C ARG A 45 5.47 1.03 5.53
N PHE A 46 6.06 0.79 4.37
CA PHE A 46 6.94 1.76 3.73
C PHE A 46 6.15 2.80 2.93
N PHE A 47 5.06 2.39 2.27
CA PHE A 47 4.29 3.25 1.39
C PHE A 47 2.95 3.70 2.02
N PRO A 48 2.50 4.94 1.74
CA PRO A 48 3.18 5.94 0.92
C PRO A 48 4.34 6.61 1.66
N CYS A 49 5.51 6.67 1.00
CA CYS A 49 6.72 7.25 1.58
C CYS A 49 6.84 8.76 1.30
N THR A 50 7.83 9.43 1.89
CA THR A 50 8.10 10.85 1.61
C THR A 50 8.69 11.03 0.21
N VAL A 51 8.51 12.21 -0.41
CA VAL A 51 9.06 12.53 -1.74
C VAL A 51 10.58 12.30 -1.81
N ALA A 52 11.32 12.64 -0.75
CA ALA A 52 12.76 12.41 -0.69
C ALA A 52 13.11 10.91 -0.74
N LYS A 53 12.36 10.06 -0.03
CA LYS A 53 12.51 8.60 -0.09
C LYS A 53 12.11 8.06 -1.46
N ALA A 54 11.01 8.56 -2.02
CA ALA A 54 10.52 8.16 -3.34
C ALA A 54 11.55 8.42 -4.44
N LYS A 55 12.17 9.61 -4.45
CA LYS A 55 13.21 9.98 -5.43
C LYS A 55 14.46 9.10 -5.34
N LYS A 56 14.88 8.74 -4.12
CA LYS A 56 16.01 7.80 -3.93
C LYS A 56 15.64 6.40 -4.43
N LEU A 57 14.42 5.97 -4.13
CA LEU A 57 13.94 4.64 -4.48
C LEU A 57 13.65 4.49 -5.97
N SER A 58 13.17 5.53 -6.65
CA SER A 58 12.82 5.46 -8.09
C SER A 58 14.02 5.08 -8.95
N LEU A 59 15.21 5.58 -8.63
CA LEU A 59 16.45 5.20 -9.32
C LEU A 59 16.75 3.70 -9.18
N LEU A 60 16.52 3.14 -8.00
CA LEU A 60 16.74 1.70 -7.73
C LEU A 60 15.66 0.85 -8.40
N LEU A 61 14.39 1.29 -8.34
CA LEU A 61 13.29 0.59 -8.99
C LEU A 61 13.50 0.53 -10.50
N ARG A 62 13.83 1.66 -11.13
CA ARG A 62 14.06 1.71 -12.57
C ARG A 62 15.11 0.70 -13.02
N ARG A 63 16.24 0.62 -12.31
CA ARG A 63 17.40 -0.20 -12.69
C ARG A 63 17.32 -1.67 -12.29
N TYR A 64 16.76 -1.97 -11.12
CA TYR A 64 16.97 -3.26 -10.44
C TYR A 64 15.68 -3.98 -10.05
N CYS A 65 14.52 -3.37 -10.27
CA CYS A 65 13.24 -3.98 -9.91
C CYS A 65 12.57 -4.60 -11.14
N GLU A 66 12.18 -5.86 -11.00
CA GLU A 66 11.48 -6.61 -12.04
C GLU A 66 10.12 -5.98 -12.36
N LYS A 67 9.61 -6.21 -13.58
CA LYS A 67 8.32 -5.64 -14.01
C LYS A 67 7.16 -6.10 -13.12
N SER A 68 7.18 -7.36 -12.68
CA SER A 68 6.20 -7.95 -11.74
C SER A 68 6.16 -7.21 -10.41
N GLU A 69 7.34 -6.92 -9.84
CA GLU A 69 7.48 -6.20 -8.56
C GLU A 69 7.02 -4.74 -8.69
N LYS A 70 7.32 -4.07 -9.82
CA LYS A 70 6.81 -2.73 -10.12
C LYS A 70 5.28 -2.71 -10.23
N GLU A 71 4.70 -3.68 -10.93
CA GLU A 71 3.25 -3.77 -11.07
C GLU A 71 2.56 -4.07 -9.72
N LYS A 72 3.16 -4.92 -8.88
CA LYS A 72 2.69 -5.16 -7.50
C LYS A 72 2.63 -3.86 -6.69
N LEU A 73 3.70 -3.06 -6.74
CA LEU A 73 3.73 -1.75 -6.08
C LEU A 73 2.67 -0.80 -6.66
N ARG A 74 2.51 -0.78 -7.99
CA ARG A 74 1.50 0.04 -8.67
C ARG A 74 0.09 -0.32 -8.22
N GLN A 75 -0.27 -1.60 -8.22
CA GLN A 75 -1.57 -2.09 -7.78
C GLN A 75 -1.84 -1.72 -6.32
N PHE A 76 -0.83 -1.86 -5.45
CA PHE A 76 -0.96 -1.43 -4.07
C PHE A 76 -1.26 0.06 -3.95
N LEU A 77 -0.50 0.93 -4.64
CA LEU A 77 -0.71 2.38 -4.57
C LEU A 77 -2.07 2.80 -5.11
N VAL A 78 -2.53 2.21 -6.23
CA VAL A 78 -3.87 2.45 -6.78
C VAL A 78 -4.96 2.01 -5.80
N LYS A 79 -4.82 0.82 -5.19
CA LYS A 79 -5.78 0.33 -4.18
C LYS A 79 -5.85 1.26 -2.96
N GLN A 80 -4.69 1.72 -2.48
CA GLN A 80 -4.63 2.70 -1.39
C GLN A 80 -5.28 4.03 -1.79
N GLU A 81 -5.03 4.52 -3.00
CA GLU A 81 -5.65 5.73 -3.52
C GLU A 81 -7.18 5.64 -3.49
N MET A 82 -7.74 4.55 -4.03
CA MET A 82 -9.18 4.28 -4.02
C MET A 82 -9.74 4.19 -2.60
N ASN A 83 -9.03 3.54 -1.68
CA ASN A 83 -9.43 3.43 -0.27
C ASN A 83 -9.54 4.81 0.38
N TYR A 84 -8.51 5.64 0.27
CA TYR A 84 -8.50 6.98 0.86
C TYR A 84 -9.54 7.91 0.22
N ARG A 85 -9.73 7.86 -1.10
CA ARG A 85 -10.82 8.58 -1.77
C ARG A 85 -12.19 8.17 -1.22
N SER A 86 -12.40 6.88 -1.01
CA SER A 86 -13.65 6.35 -0.44
C SER A 86 -13.87 6.80 1.01
N ARG A 87 -12.81 6.80 1.83
CA ARG A 87 -12.86 7.30 3.22
C ARG A 87 -13.18 8.79 3.29
N ILE A 88 -12.54 9.60 2.44
CA ILE A 88 -12.83 11.04 2.35
C ILE A 88 -14.31 11.26 2.04
N LYS A 89 -14.84 10.57 1.02
CA LYS A 89 -16.26 10.65 0.66
C LYS A 89 -17.18 10.24 1.81
N ALA A 90 -16.82 9.18 2.55
CA ALA A 90 -17.59 8.73 3.72
C ALA A 90 -17.59 9.78 4.85
N TYR A 91 -16.44 10.36 5.17
CA TYR A 91 -16.34 11.42 6.19
C TYR A 91 -17.10 12.67 5.77
N GLN A 92 -16.99 13.11 4.51
CA GLN A 92 -17.75 14.24 3.98
C GLN A 92 -19.26 14.01 4.05
N ASN A 93 -19.72 12.80 3.75
CA ASN A 93 -21.14 12.44 3.85
C ASN A 93 -21.63 12.44 5.30
N ARG A 94 -20.79 12.05 6.25
CA ARG A 94 -21.11 12.08 7.69
C ARG A 94 -21.09 13.51 8.23
N GLU A 95 -20.12 14.32 7.81
CA GLU A 95 -19.98 15.73 8.19
C GLU A 95 -21.22 16.54 7.80
N LYS A 96 -21.78 16.28 6.61
CA LYS A 96 -23.02 16.93 6.14
C LYS A 96 -24.27 16.56 6.94
N LYS A 97 -24.25 15.45 7.66
CA LYS A 97 -25.41 14.90 8.38
C LYS A 97 -25.39 15.18 9.88
N THR A 98 -24.21 15.49 10.43
CA THR A 98 -24.08 15.76 11.85
C THR A 98 -24.41 17.21 12.17
N GLU A 99 -25.16 17.42 13.24
CA GLU A 99 -25.43 18.74 13.84
C GLU A 99 -24.45 19.02 14.99
N ASP A 100 -23.66 18.02 15.42
CA ASP A 100 -22.66 18.16 16.47
C ASP A 100 -21.39 18.83 15.93
N GLU A 101 -21.15 20.06 16.38
CA GLU A 101 -19.98 20.86 16.02
C GLU A 101 -18.64 20.29 16.50
N SER A 102 -18.62 19.41 17.51
CA SER A 102 -17.41 18.67 17.91
C SER A 102 -17.12 17.56 16.91
N GLU A 103 -18.12 16.73 16.59
CA GLU A 103 -18.00 15.65 15.61
C GLU A 103 -17.60 16.20 14.22
N LYS A 104 -18.21 17.31 13.81
CA LYS A 104 -17.88 18.00 12.56
C LYS A 104 -16.41 18.41 12.50
N ARG A 105 -15.86 18.98 13.58
CA ARG A 105 -14.44 19.36 13.67
C ARG A 105 -13.52 18.15 13.58
N GLU A 106 -13.89 17.04 14.21
CA GLU A 106 -13.16 15.78 14.13
C GLU A 106 -13.16 15.21 12.70
N LEU A 107 -14.32 15.17 12.05
CA LEU A 107 -14.46 14.70 10.67
C LEU A 107 -13.63 15.55 9.70
N GLN A 108 -13.63 16.88 9.85
CA GLN A 108 -12.77 17.78 9.08
C GLN A 108 -11.28 17.51 9.31
N ARG A 109 -10.87 17.17 10.53
CA ARG A 109 -9.49 16.75 10.82
C ARG A 109 -9.16 15.45 10.09
N CYS A 110 -10.03 14.45 10.15
CA CYS A 110 -9.85 13.18 9.44
C CYS A 110 -9.79 13.34 7.92
N ILE A 111 -10.65 14.20 7.34
CA ILE A 111 -10.63 14.53 5.90
C ILE A 111 -9.28 15.12 5.51
N ARG A 112 -8.82 16.17 6.21
CA ARG A 112 -7.54 16.83 5.93
C ARG A 112 -6.35 15.88 6.04
N GLU A 113 -6.38 14.97 6.99
CA GLU A 113 -5.37 13.93 7.13
C GLU A 113 -5.40 12.95 5.95
N CYS A 114 -6.58 12.44 5.58
CA CYS A 114 -6.74 11.55 4.43
C CYS A 114 -6.29 12.21 3.13
N GLU A 115 -6.63 13.47 2.91
CA GLU A 115 -6.18 14.24 1.74
C GLU A 115 -4.67 14.42 1.71
N ARG A 116 -4.03 14.64 2.87
CA ARG A 116 -2.56 14.72 2.96
C ARG A 116 -1.92 13.39 2.56
N ILE A 117 -2.48 12.27 3.00
CA ILE A 117 -2.01 10.94 2.58
C ILE A 117 -2.25 10.73 1.09
N LEU A 118 -3.44 11.05 0.58
CA LEU A 118 -3.79 10.92 -0.82
C LEU A 118 -2.86 11.70 -1.75
N ARG A 119 -2.54 12.96 -1.40
CA ARG A 119 -1.53 13.75 -2.12
C ARG A 119 -0.17 13.05 -2.15
N ARG A 120 0.24 12.45 -1.02
CA ARG A 120 1.51 11.72 -0.94
C ARG A 120 1.48 10.41 -1.75
N ILE A 121 0.35 9.73 -1.84
CA ILE A 121 0.16 8.57 -2.75
C ILE A 121 0.34 9.03 -4.19
N GLY A 122 -0.35 10.10 -4.61
CA GLY A 122 -0.21 10.65 -5.96
C GLY A 122 1.24 11.00 -6.33
N ARG A 123 1.96 11.70 -5.44
CA ARG A 123 3.39 12.01 -5.67
C ARG A 123 4.27 10.76 -5.72
N ASN A 124 3.99 9.73 -4.93
CA ASN A 124 4.72 8.46 -5.04
C ASN A 124 4.43 7.78 -6.37
N MET A 125 3.18 7.77 -6.83
CA MET A 125 2.82 7.19 -8.14
C MET A 125 3.53 7.93 -9.28
N GLU A 126 3.52 9.26 -9.29
CA GLU A 126 4.27 10.06 -10.27
C GLU A 126 5.76 9.68 -10.28
N ILE A 127 6.43 9.74 -9.13
CA ILE A 127 7.89 9.56 -9.05
C ILE A 127 8.33 8.12 -9.33
N LEU A 128 7.58 7.13 -8.84
CA LEU A 128 7.98 5.72 -8.88
C LEU A 128 7.55 5.03 -10.18
N MET A 129 6.52 5.56 -10.87
CA MET A 129 5.95 4.98 -12.08
C MET A 129 6.29 5.77 -13.35
N GLU A 130 6.95 6.93 -13.25
CA GLU A 130 7.59 7.55 -14.40
C GLU A 130 8.61 6.57 -15.00
N GLU A 131 8.25 5.99 -16.14
CA GLU A 131 9.18 5.36 -17.06
C GLU A 131 10.10 6.49 -17.54
N GLY A 132 11.41 6.37 -17.28
CA GLY A 132 12.35 7.30 -17.88
C GLY A 132 12.20 7.16 -19.39
N THR A 133 11.76 8.21 -20.06
CA THR A 133 12.03 8.38 -21.49
C THR A 133 13.54 8.31 -21.64
N GLU A 134 14.02 7.22 -22.25
CA GLU A 134 15.39 7.10 -22.72
C GLU A 134 15.74 8.22 -23.71
#